data_AF-A0A1I6YG49-F1
#
_entry.id   AF-A0A1I6YG49-F1
#
_cell.length_a   1.000
_cell.length_b   1.000
_cell.length_c   1.000
_cell.angle_alpha   90.00
_cell.angle_beta   90.00
_cell.angle_gamma   90.00
#
_symmetry.space_group_name_H-M   'P 1'
#
loop_
_entity.id
_entity.type
_entity.pdbx_description
1 polymer ?
#
loop_
_entity_poly.entity_id
_entity_poly.type
_entity_poly.pdbx_seq_one_letter_code
_entity_poly.pdbx_strand_id
1 'polypeptide(L)'
;MADTAPGAAPSIDAGDHAMLRAVPVPITGTLTYKARKGNFMADVVKDSNGNVLKDGDSVTLIKDLKVKGTSVTLKRGTMVRNIRLTDDAEEIECNAEKVKGLVLKTAFLKKA
;
A
#
# COMPACT_ATOMS: atom_id res chain seq x y z
N MET A 1 -8.60 22.54 -66.20
CA MET A 1 -10.00 22.99 -66.07
C MET A 1 -10.87 21.77 -65.87
N ALA A 2 -11.14 21.45 -64.60
CA ALA A 2 -12.30 20.70 -64.12
C ALA A 2 -12.11 20.54 -62.60
N ASP A 3 -12.64 21.52 -61.87
CA ASP A 3 -13.11 21.42 -60.51
C ASP A 3 -13.88 20.12 -60.25
N THR A 4 -13.86 19.61 -58.99
CA THR A 4 -15.07 19.35 -58.16
C THR A 4 -14.79 18.39 -56.99
N ALA A 5 -14.94 18.96 -55.78
CA ALA A 5 -15.37 18.41 -54.47
C ALA A 5 -14.61 17.26 -53.75
N PRO A 6 -14.17 17.47 -52.49
CA PRO A 6 -14.02 16.41 -51.49
C PRO A 6 -15.39 16.05 -50.87
N GLY A 7 -15.83 14.81 -51.06
CA GLY A 7 -17.07 14.28 -50.51
C GLY A 7 -16.93 13.80 -49.06
N ALA A 8 -17.78 14.37 -48.21
CA ALA A 8 -18.41 13.81 -47.00
C ALA A 8 -17.52 13.21 -45.88
N ALA A 9 -17.43 13.97 -44.78
CA ALA A 9 -17.07 13.46 -43.46
C ALA A 9 -18.19 12.53 -42.90
N PRO A 10 -17.84 11.49 -42.12
CA PRO A 10 -18.83 10.67 -41.43
C PRO A 10 -19.48 11.44 -40.27
N SER A 11 -20.81 11.44 -40.27
CA SER A 11 -21.68 11.93 -39.21
C SER A 11 -21.37 11.25 -37.88
N ILE A 12 -20.91 12.05 -36.91
CA ILE A 12 -20.85 11.69 -35.49
C ILE A 12 -22.24 11.89 -34.89
N ASP A 13 -22.83 10.79 -34.42
CA ASP A 13 -24.10 10.76 -33.71
C ASP A 13 -23.95 11.48 -32.36
N ALA A 14 -24.54 12.68 -32.26
CA ALA A 14 -24.61 13.47 -31.05
C ALA A 14 -25.85 13.07 -30.24
N GLY A 15 -25.74 11.96 -29.50
CA GLY A 15 -26.71 11.53 -28.50
C GLY A 15 -26.34 12.03 -27.10
N ASP A 16 -26.23 13.35 -26.89
CA ASP A 16 -26.23 13.96 -25.55
C ASP A 16 -27.63 14.49 -25.26
N HIS A 17 -28.33 13.86 -24.32
CA HIS A 17 -29.27 14.54 -23.42
C HIS A 17 -29.55 13.61 -22.23
N ALA A 18 -28.52 13.37 -21.42
CA ALA A 18 -28.66 12.74 -20.12
C ALA A 18 -29.41 13.68 -19.16
N MET A 19 -30.75 13.71 -19.26
CA MET A 19 -31.61 14.33 -18.27
C MET A 19 -31.63 13.45 -17.01
N LEU A 20 -30.90 13.93 -16.00
CA LEU A 20 -30.99 13.55 -14.60
C LEU A 20 -32.45 13.41 -14.15
N ARG A 21 -32.87 12.19 -13.80
CA ARG A 21 -34.01 11.98 -12.91
C ARG A 21 -33.64 10.97 -11.84
N ALA A 22 -33.35 11.50 -10.65
CA ALA A 22 -33.27 10.75 -9.41
C ALA A 22 -34.61 10.05 -9.13
N VAL A 23 -34.57 8.75 -8.82
CA VAL A 23 -35.69 7.95 -8.31
C VAL A 23 -35.11 6.98 -7.25
N PRO A 24 -35.79 6.77 -6.10
CA PRO A 24 -35.17 6.48 -4.81
C PRO A 24 -34.74 5.01 -4.60
N VAL A 25 -33.74 4.85 -3.73
CA VAL A 25 -33.25 3.59 -3.15
C VAL A 25 -34.36 2.75 -2.49
N PRO A 26 -34.48 1.45 -2.83
CA PRO A 26 -34.90 0.43 -1.90
C PRO A 26 -33.67 -0.19 -1.22
N ILE A 27 -33.48 0.16 0.05
CA ILE A 27 -32.56 -0.47 1.00
C ILE A 27 -32.96 -1.92 1.27
N THR A 28 -32.75 -2.83 0.31
CA THR A 28 -32.77 -4.27 0.58
C THR A 28 -31.84 -4.96 -0.39
N GLY A 29 -30.56 -4.85 -0.09
CA GLY A 29 -29.53 -5.73 -0.61
C GLY A 29 -28.60 -6.01 0.53
N THR A 30 -28.80 -7.13 1.23
CA THR A 30 -27.73 -7.74 2.00
C THR A 30 -26.51 -7.73 1.09
N LEU A 31 -25.47 -7.00 1.47
CA LEU A 31 -24.17 -7.12 0.85
C LEU A 31 -23.69 -8.54 1.17
N THR A 32 -24.15 -9.52 0.40
CA THR A 32 -23.53 -10.83 0.33
C THR A 32 -22.24 -10.58 -0.44
N TYR A 33 -21.22 -10.12 0.28
CA TYR A 33 -19.85 -10.18 -0.22
C TYR A 33 -19.57 -11.67 -0.43
N LYS A 34 -19.65 -12.11 -1.69
CA LYS A 34 -19.16 -13.43 -2.08
C LYS A 34 -17.66 -13.36 -1.91
N ALA A 35 -17.16 -13.86 -0.77
CA ALA A 35 -15.75 -14.01 -0.48
C ALA A 35 -15.12 -14.85 -1.59
N ARG A 36 -14.58 -14.18 -2.62
CA ARG A 36 -13.64 -14.80 -3.53
C ARG A 36 -12.44 -15.13 -2.67
N LYS A 37 -12.14 -16.43 -2.55
CA LYS A 37 -10.90 -16.96 -1.99
C LYS A 37 -9.73 -16.50 -2.87
N GLY A 38 -9.37 -15.23 -2.75
CA GLY A 38 -8.11 -14.70 -3.21
C GLY A 38 -7.13 -14.87 -2.08
N ASN A 39 -6.32 -15.93 -2.12
CA ASN A 39 -5.03 -15.86 -1.45
C ASN A 39 -4.09 -14.99 -2.30
N PHE A 40 -4.49 -13.73 -2.45
CA PHE A 40 -3.70 -12.61 -2.96
C PHE A 40 -3.72 -11.53 -1.89
N MET A 41 -3.58 -11.93 -0.63
CA MET A 41 -3.21 -10.99 0.41
C MET A 41 -1.70 -10.80 0.20
N ALA A 42 -1.34 -9.76 -0.56
CA ALA A 42 -0.03 -9.18 -0.43
C ALA A 42 0.15 -8.92 1.08
N ASP A 43 1.08 -9.62 1.71
CA ASP A 43 1.24 -9.58 3.16
C ASP A 43 1.66 -8.15 3.50
N VAL A 44 0.68 -7.34 3.92
CA VAL A 44 0.88 -5.91 4.09
C VAL A 44 1.68 -5.75 5.36
N VAL A 45 2.98 -5.50 5.22
CA VAL A 45 3.87 -5.22 6.34
C VAL A 45 3.35 -3.98 7.07
N LYS A 46 3.05 -4.15 8.35
CA LYS A 46 2.53 -3.09 9.21
C LYS A 46 3.41 -2.93 10.43
N ASP A 47 3.55 -1.70 10.90
CA ASP A 47 4.22 -1.41 12.17
C ASP A 47 3.31 -1.71 13.38
N SER A 48 3.82 -1.48 14.59
CA SER A 48 3.09 -1.63 15.86
C SER A 48 1.78 -0.82 15.93
N ASN A 49 1.70 0.27 15.16
CA ASN A 49 0.54 1.18 15.12
C ASN A 49 -0.45 0.82 13.99
N GLY A 50 -0.16 -0.21 13.18
CA GLY A 50 -1.00 -0.62 12.05
C GLY A 50 -0.76 0.20 10.77
N ASN A 51 0.27 1.04 10.73
CA ASN A 51 0.67 1.77 9.54
C ASN A 51 1.39 0.84 8.56
N VAL A 52 1.00 0.93 7.29
CA VAL A 52 1.65 0.19 6.21
C VAL A 52 3.08 0.71 6.02
N LEU A 53 4.03 -0.20 6.11
CA LEU A 53 5.44 0.04 5.85
C LEU A 53 5.76 -0.28 4.39
N LYS A 54 6.71 0.47 3.83
CA LYS A 54 7.21 0.27 2.47
C LYS A 54 8.72 0.04 2.48
N ASP A 55 9.22 -0.56 1.42
CA ASP A 55 10.67 -0.66 1.22
C ASP A 55 11.28 0.75 1.15
N GLY A 56 12.39 0.96 1.85
CA GLY A 56 13.04 2.25 1.98
C GLY A 56 12.43 3.21 3.03
N ASP A 57 11.35 2.84 3.72
CA ASP A 57 10.79 3.68 4.80
C ASP A 57 11.77 3.82 5.98
N SER A 58 11.45 4.78 6.86
CA SER A 58 12.12 4.95 8.14
C SER A 58 11.19 4.54 9.29
N VAL A 59 11.76 3.82 10.25
CA VAL A 59 11.05 3.36 11.44
C VAL A 59 11.86 3.70 12.69
N THR A 60 11.17 3.89 13.80
CA THR A 60 11.75 4.18 15.10
C THR A 60 11.38 3.07 16.08
N LEU A 61 12.33 2.66 16.92
CA LEU A 61 12.04 1.70 17.97
C LEU A 61 11.19 2.31 19.09
N ILE A 62 10.10 1.62 19.46
CA ILE A 62 9.24 2.04 20.57
C ILE A 62 9.70 1.51 21.94
N LYS A 63 10.58 0.49 21.94
CA LYS A 63 11.11 -0.17 23.14
C LYS A 63 12.60 -0.43 22.97
N ASP A 64 13.29 -0.70 24.07
CA ASP A 64 14.64 -1.23 24.02
C ASP A 64 14.63 -2.70 23.59
N LEU A 65 15.48 -3.03 22.62
CA LEU A 65 15.62 -4.37 22.08
C LEU A 65 17.09 -4.75 22.03
N LYS A 66 17.40 -5.94 22.55
CA LYS A 66 18.71 -6.56 22.37
C LYS A 66 18.69 -7.38 21.09
N VAL A 67 19.59 -7.08 20.16
CA VAL A 67 19.70 -7.83 18.91
C VAL A 67 20.39 -9.15 19.21
N LYS A 68 19.78 -10.27 18.78
CA LYS A 68 20.40 -11.60 18.94
C LYS A 68 21.63 -11.69 18.03
N GLY A 69 22.70 -12.31 18.52
CA GLY A 69 23.95 -12.46 17.77
C GLY A 69 24.89 -11.25 17.79
N THR A 70 24.50 -10.14 18.41
CA THR A 70 25.40 -9.00 18.65
C THR A 70 25.33 -8.51 20.10
N SER A 71 26.37 -7.82 20.55
CA SER A 71 26.41 -7.13 21.85
C SER A 71 25.72 -5.75 21.80
N VAL A 72 25.07 -5.42 20.68
CA VAL A 72 24.38 -4.15 20.46
C VAL A 72 22.98 -4.21 21.03
N THR A 73 22.63 -3.21 21.84
CA THR A 73 21.27 -2.98 22.31
C THR A 73 20.73 -1.74 21.63
N LEU A 74 19.64 -1.89 20.87
CA LEU A 74 18.91 -0.77 20.28
C LEU A 74 18.04 -0.16 21.37
N LYS A 75 18.26 1.11 21.67
CA LYS A 75 17.45 1.82 22.67
C LYS A 75 16.14 2.29 22.03
N ARG A 76 15.12 2.49 22.86
CA ARG A 76 13.92 3.21 22.44
C ARG A 76 14.31 4.56 21.82
N GLY A 77 13.68 4.92 20.71
CA GLY A 77 13.98 6.14 19.98
C GLY A 77 15.12 6.01 18.96
N THR A 78 15.79 4.87 18.88
CA THR A 78 16.73 4.61 17.77
C THR A 78 15.97 4.61 16.45
N MET A 79 16.37 5.49 15.54
CA MET A 79 15.83 5.58 14.19
C MET A 79 16.59 4.64 13.27
N VAL A 80 15.85 3.83 12.54
CA VAL A 80 16.35 2.89 11.55
C VAL A 80 15.79 3.31 10.20
N ARG A 81 16.68 3.56 9.24
CA ARG A 81 16.34 4.04 7.91
C ARG A 81 16.61 2.93 6.89
N ASN A 82 15.99 3.05 5.72
CA ASN A 82 16.22 2.13 4.61
C ASN A 82 15.88 0.68 5.02
N ILE A 83 14.66 0.50 5.54
CA ILE A 83 14.13 -0.83 5.82
C ILE A 83 13.84 -1.58 4.52
N ARG A 84 13.89 -2.90 4.58
CA ARG A 84 13.51 -3.80 3.51
C ARG A 84 12.41 -4.73 4.00
N LEU A 85 11.38 -4.88 3.18
CA LEU A 85 10.30 -5.81 3.46
C LEU A 85 10.78 -7.23 3.15
N THR A 86 10.51 -8.18 4.05
CA THR A 86 10.84 -9.59 3.82
C THR A 86 9.59 -10.34 3.33
N ASP A 87 9.71 -11.65 3.19
CA ASP A 87 8.57 -12.52 2.88
C ASP A 87 7.53 -12.59 4.03
N ASP A 88 7.88 -12.14 5.23
CA ASP A 88 7.03 -12.15 6.44
C ASP A 88 6.60 -10.74 6.86
N ALA A 89 5.31 -10.40 6.96
CA ALA A 89 4.87 -9.06 7.39
C ALA A 89 5.15 -8.71 8.86
N GLU A 90 5.49 -9.69 9.68
CA GLU A 90 5.89 -9.46 11.07
C GLU A 90 7.39 -9.13 11.20
N GLU A 91 8.16 -9.27 10.12
CA GLU A 91 9.62 -9.11 10.12
C GLU A 91 10.07 -8.15 9.03
N ILE A 92 11.07 -7.31 9.34
CA ILE A 92 11.72 -6.44 8.35
C ILE A 92 13.21 -6.54 8.50
N GLU A 93 13.91 -6.55 7.38
CA GLU A 93 15.35 -6.39 7.36
C GLU A 93 15.66 -4.89 7.41
N CYS A 94 16.66 -4.50 8.18
CA CYS A 94 17.07 -3.13 8.24
C CYS A 94 18.55 -2.98 8.57
N ASN A 95 19.04 -1.75 8.45
CA ASN A 95 20.42 -1.40 8.75
C ASN A 95 20.44 -0.41 9.92
N ALA A 96 21.03 -0.82 11.03
CA ALA A 96 21.33 0.08 12.16
C ALA A 96 22.76 0.64 12.02
N GLU A 97 23.10 1.67 12.80
CA GLU A 97 24.39 2.38 12.69
C GLU A 97 25.63 1.47 12.72
N LYS A 98 25.59 0.38 13.50
CA LYS A 98 26.74 -0.51 13.72
C LYS A 98 26.60 -1.89 13.06
N VAL A 99 25.42 -2.23 12.55
CA VAL A 99 25.10 -3.57 12.06
C VAL A 99 24.18 -3.45 10.84
N LYS A 100 24.55 -4.09 9.74
CA LYS A 100 23.75 -4.15 8.50
C LYS A 100 23.08 -5.51 8.39
N GLY A 101 21.91 -5.57 7.73
CA GLY A 101 21.20 -6.81 7.44
C GLY A 101 20.69 -7.51 8.70
N LEU A 102 20.09 -6.75 9.63
CA LEU A 102 19.48 -7.31 10.82
C LEU A 102 17.97 -7.36 10.68
N VAL A 103 17.37 -8.47 11.11
CA VAL A 103 15.93 -8.69 11.06
C VAL A 103 15.31 -8.28 12.39
N LEU A 104 14.32 -7.38 12.35
CA LEU A 104 13.55 -6.94 13.50
C LEU A 104 12.07 -7.22 13.31
N LYS A 105 11.38 -7.48 14.43
CA LYS A 105 9.93 -7.60 14.42
C LYS A 105 9.26 -6.24 14.31
N THR A 106 8.32 -6.12 13.38
CA THR A 106 7.54 -4.89 13.14
C THR A 106 6.66 -4.47 14.32
N ALA A 107 6.29 -5.42 15.18
CA ALA A 107 5.55 -5.19 16.42
C ALA A 107 6.23 -4.23 17.42
N PHE A 108 7.56 -4.03 17.31
CA PHE A 108 8.34 -3.11 18.15
C PHE A 108 8.86 -1.88 17.39
N LEU A 109 8.43 -1.73 16.15
CA LEU A 109 8.78 -0.63 15.27
C LEU A 109 7.57 0.29 15.11
N LYS A 110 7.85 1.56 14.94
CA LYS A 110 6.85 2.58 14.60
C LYS A 110 7.33 3.35 13.38
N LYS A 111 6.47 3.60 12.41
CA LYS A 111 6.79 4.48 11.29
C LYS A 111 7.22 5.87 11.80
N ALA A 112 8.40 6.32 11.36
CA ALA A 112 9.00 7.60 11.77
C ALA A 112 8.51 8.75 10.89
#